data_AF-A0A429W832-F1
#
_entry.id   AF-A0A429W832-F1
#
_cell.length_a   1.000
_cell.length_b   1.000
_cell.length_c   1.000
_cell.angle_alpha   90.00
_cell.angle_beta   90.00
_cell.angle_gamma   90.00
#
_symmetry.space_group_name_H-M   'P 1'
#
loop_
_entity.id
_entity.type
_entity.pdbx_description
1 polymer ?
#
loop_
_entity_poly.entity_id
_entity_poly.type
_entity_poly.pdbx_seq_one_letter_code
_entity_poly.pdbx_strand_id
1 'polypeptide(L)'
;MKSALPQEPAPSIESPASRPIPVWLGRYAAWGMPLAYILIVALAAIGLKVPAIAFKVFLGGGAFWQLRVLLKKEPGNRYFLIARKVVGIQLGLMLCVEVLSGVAVFALPSAMWPMAGGASVFVGFILHILVAIWGSFRLRAVG
;
A
#
# COMPACT_ATOMS: atom_id res chain seq x y z
N MET A 1 -16.65 -46.57 40.67
CA MET A 1 -16.98 -46.39 39.24
C MET A 1 -16.79 -44.92 38.89
N LYS A 2 -15.71 -44.57 38.18
CA LYS A 2 -15.49 -43.19 37.71
C LYS A 2 -16.18 -43.06 36.34
N SER A 3 -17.23 -42.24 36.30
CA SER A 3 -17.89 -41.83 35.06
C SER A 3 -16.89 -41.08 34.19
N ALA A 4 -16.63 -41.59 32.99
CA ALA A 4 -15.90 -40.85 31.97
C ALA A 4 -16.83 -39.73 31.47
N LEU A 5 -16.50 -38.48 31.79
CA LEU A 5 -17.18 -37.34 31.21
C LEU A 5 -17.07 -37.42 29.67
N PRO A 6 -18.14 -37.09 28.93
CA PRO A 6 -18.07 -37.03 27.48
C PRO A 6 -16.97 -36.05 27.08
N GLN A 7 -16.00 -36.52 26.29
CA GLN A 7 -14.99 -35.65 25.71
C GLN A 7 -15.70 -34.66 24.78
N GLU A 8 -15.69 -33.40 25.16
CA GLU A 8 -16.07 -32.29 24.29
C GLU A 8 -15.19 -32.38 23.03
N PRO A 9 -15.76 -32.44 21.81
CA PRO A 9 -14.95 -32.51 20.60
C PRO A 9 -14.05 -31.28 20.58
N ALA A 10 -12.73 -31.51 20.49
CA ALA A 10 -11.75 -30.45 20.41
C ALA A 10 -12.20 -29.46 19.31
N PRO A 11 -12.17 -28.13 19.59
CA PRO A 11 -12.58 -27.15 18.60
C PRO A 11 -11.81 -27.43 17.32
N SER A 12 -12.54 -27.72 16.24
CA SER A 12 -11.96 -27.96 14.94
C SER A 12 -11.11 -26.76 14.61
N ILE A 13 -9.79 -26.95 14.60
CA ILE A 13 -8.86 -25.94 14.11
C ILE A 13 -9.18 -25.83 12.62
N GLU A 14 -10.08 -24.93 12.26
CA GLU A 14 -10.30 -24.54 10.87
C GLU A 14 -8.93 -24.24 10.29
N SER A 15 -8.51 -25.06 9.33
CA SER A 15 -7.26 -24.84 8.61
C SER A 15 -7.26 -23.39 8.12
N PRO A 16 -6.22 -22.58 8.42
CA PRO A 16 -6.13 -21.19 7.96
C PRO A 16 -6.35 -21.04 6.44
N ALA A 17 -6.12 -22.12 5.69
CA ALA A 17 -6.31 -22.20 4.25
C ALA A 17 -7.78 -22.13 3.77
N SER A 18 -8.79 -22.27 4.64
CA SER A 18 -10.21 -22.25 4.24
C SER A 18 -10.86 -20.86 4.29
N ARG A 19 -10.17 -19.83 4.80
CA ARG A 19 -10.75 -18.49 4.90
C ARG A 19 -10.80 -17.83 3.51
N PRO A 20 -11.95 -17.23 3.13
CA PRO A 20 -12.08 -16.58 1.83
C PRO A 20 -11.02 -15.49 1.69
N ILE A 21 -10.19 -15.63 0.64
CA ILE A 21 -9.12 -14.69 0.32
C ILE A 21 -9.77 -13.34 0.04
N PRO A 22 -9.48 -12.28 0.83
CA PRO A 22 -10.12 -11.00 0.59
C PRO A 22 -9.50 -10.37 -0.65
N VAL A 23 -10.16 -10.51 -1.81
CA VAL A 23 -9.71 -9.95 -3.10
C VAL A 23 -9.47 -8.43 -3.01
N TRP A 24 -10.20 -7.76 -2.12
CA TRP A 24 -10.02 -6.33 -1.86
C TRP A 24 -8.63 -5.99 -1.32
N LEU A 25 -7.97 -6.88 -0.56
CA LEU A 25 -6.62 -6.65 -0.02
C LEU A 25 -5.58 -6.56 -1.15
N GLY A 26 -5.69 -7.42 -2.17
CA GLY A 26 -4.82 -7.35 -3.34
C GLY A 26 -5.12 -6.14 -4.22
N ARG A 27 -6.41 -5.78 -4.39
CA ARG A 27 -6.80 -4.55 -5.09
C ARG A 27 -6.25 -3.31 -4.39
N TYR A 28 -6.34 -3.26 -3.06
CA TYR A 28 -5.80 -2.17 -2.25
C TYR A 28 -4.27 -2.12 -2.30
N ALA A 29 -3.59 -3.28 -2.29
CA ALA A 29 -2.15 -3.39 -2.49
C ALA A 29 -1.68 -2.80 -3.84
N ALA A 30 -2.45 -3.00 -4.91
CA ALA A 30 -2.14 -2.45 -6.21
C ALA A 30 -2.49 -0.95 -6.32
N TRP A 31 -3.72 -0.58 -5.96
CA TRP A 31 -4.31 0.71 -6.30
C TRP A 31 -4.35 1.74 -5.16
N GLY A 32 -4.07 1.35 -3.92
CA GLY A 32 -4.17 2.27 -2.79
C GLY A 32 -3.24 3.49 -2.91
N MET A 33 -2.02 3.33 -3.45
CA MET A 33 -1.09 4.44 -3.65
C MET A 33 -1.52 5.39 -4.77
N PRO A 34 -1.86 4.93 -5.99
CA PRO A 34 -2.46 5.80 -7.01
C PRO A 34 -3.69 6.58 -6.51
N LEU A 35 -4.59 5.91 -5.78
CA LEU A 35 -5.77 6.56 -5.22
C LEU A 35 -5.41 7.63 -4.17
N ALA A 36 -4.40 7.38 -3.33
CA ALA A 36 -3.90 8.37 -2.39
C ALA A 36 -3.36 9.62 -3.11
N TYR A 37 -2.66 9.47 -4.24
CA TYR A 37 -2.20 10.61 -5.04
C TYR A 37 -3.35 11.42 -5.63
N ILE A 38 -4.40 10.77 -6.15
CA ILE A 38 -5.60 11.47 -6.65
C ILE A 38 -6.23 12.29 -5.53
N LEU A 39 -6.37 11.70 -4.34
CA LEU A 39 -6.90 12.41 -3.17
C LEU A 39 -6.02 13.60 -2.79
N ILE A 40 -4.69 13.44 -2.80
CA ILE A 40 -3.74 14.52 -2.52
C ILE A 40 -3.88 15.66 -3.54
N VAL A 41 -4.01 15.36 -4.84
CA VAL A 41 -4.19 16.38 -5.88
C VAL A 41 -5.52 17.11 -5.69
N ALA A 42 -6.61 16.38 -5.39
CA ALA A 42 -7.91 16.97 -5.10
C ALA A 42 -7.88 17.87 -3.85
N LEU A 43 -7.19 17.45 -2.79
CA LEU A 43 -7.01 18.23 -1.56
C LEU A 43 -6.10 19.46 -1.78
N ALA A 44 -5.09 19.36 -2.65
CA ALA A 44 -4.24 20.49 -3.00
C ALA A 44 -5.02 21.57 -3.79
N ALA A 45 -5.96 21.17 -4.65
CA ALA A 45 -6.81 22.08 -5.41
C ALA A 45 -7.70 22.96 -4.51
N ILE A 46 -8.09 22.48 -3.32
CA ILE A 46 -8.88 23.23 -2.32
C ILE A 46 -8.01 24.04 -1.32
N GLY A 47 -6.70 24.19 -1.57
CA GLY A 47 -5.83 25.10 -0.83
C GLY A 47 -4.97 24.49 0.29
N LEU A 48 -5.07 23.17 0.54
CA LEU A 48 -4.23 22.45 1.51
C LEU A 48 -2.85 22.10 0.90
N LYS A 49 -2.00 23.11 0.62
CA LYS A 49 -0.75 22.93 -0.15
C LYS A 49 0.42 22.30 0.63
N VAL A 50 0.63 22.72 1.88
CA VAL A 50 1.76 22.26 2.72
C VAL A 50 1.44 20.97 3.51
N PRO A 51 0.21 20.75 3.99
CA PRO A 51 -0.16 19.47 4.60
C PRO A 51 -0.15 18.30 3.63
N ALA A 52 -0.31 18.53 2.33
CA ALA A 52 -0.44 17.50 1.30
C ALA A 52 0.78 16.56 1.19
N ILE A 53 2.00 17.11 1.33
CA ILE A 53 3.24 16.31 1.26
C ILE A 53 3.39 15.45 2.53
N ALA A 54 3.18 16.04 3.72
CA ALA A 54 3.19 15.29 4.97
C ALA A 54 2.08 14.22 5.01
N PHE A 55 0.87 14.56 4.53
CA PHE A 55 -0.25 13.62 4.40
C PHE A 55 0.13 12.40 3.55
N LYS A 56 0.86 12.59 2.45
CA LYS A 56 1.29 11.51 1.57
C LYS A 56 2.16 10.46 2.27
N VAL A 57 3.12 10.91 3.07
CA VAL A 57 4.03 10.04 3.82
C VAL A 57 3.31 9.30 4.93
N PHE A 58 2.52 10.02 5.73
CA PHE A 58 1.91 9.46 6.93
C PHE A 58 0.70 8.58 6.61
N LEU A 59 -0.23 9.04 5.75
CA LEU A 59 -1.42 8.26 5.39
C LEU A 59 -1.10 7.16 4.38
N GLY A 60 -0.35 7.48 3.32
CA GLY A 60 0.02 6.50 2.29
C GLY A 60 1.02 5.46 2.82
N GLY A 61 2.13 5.93 3.41
CA GLY A 61 3.19 5.07 3.94
C GLY A 61 2.74 4.23 5.14
N GLY A 62 2.00 4.83 6.08
CA GLY A 62 1.49 4.13 7.26
C GLY A 62 0.49 3.03 6.90
N ALA A 63 -0.49 3.32 6.04
CA ALA A 63 -1.49 2.34 5.62
C ALA A 63 -0.87 1.19 4.82
N PHE A 64 0.08 1.48 3.91
CA PHE A 64 0.77 0.44 3.15
C PHE A 64 1.74 -0.37 4.01
N TRP A 65 2.34 0.23 5.04
CA TRP A 65 3.16 -0.51 6.00
C TRP A 65 2.32 -1.50 6.79
N GLN A 66 1.16 -1.07 7.31
CA GLN A 66 0.22 -1.97 7.99
C GLN A 66 -0.30 -3.07 7.06
N LEU A 67 -0.64 -2.73 5.81
CA LEU A 67 -1.04 -3.70 4.80
C LEU A 67 0.05 -4.74 4.56
N ARG A 68 1.33 -4.33 4.48
CA ARG A 68 2.47 -5.24 4.37
C ARG A 68 2.56 -6.20 5.56
N VAL A 69 2.33 -5.70 6.78
CA VAL A 69 2.34 -6.52 8.01
C VAL A 69 1.18 -7.52 8.01
N LEU A 70 -0.03 -7.10 7.61
CA LEU A 70 -1.19 -7.98 7.47
C LEU A 70 -0.92 -9.10 6.46
N LEU A 71 -0.35 -8.76 5.30
CA LEU A 71 -0.02 -9.74 4.26
C LEU A 71 1.11 -10.70 4.67
N LYS A 72 1.92 -10.39 5.69
CA LYS A 72 2.93 -11.33 6.23
C LYS A 72 2.33 -12.49 7.01
N LYS A 73 1.09 -12.36 7.50
CA LYS A 73 0.46 -13.36 8.37
C LYS A 73 0.11 -14.66 7.64
N GLU A 74 0.07 -14.65 6.31
CA GLU A 74 -0.30 -15.81 5.48
C GLU A 74 0.82 -16.15 4.46
N PRO A 75 1.98 -16.67 4.90
CA PRO A 75 3.14 -16.90 4.02
C PRO A 75 2.93 -17.99 2.97
N GLY A 76 1.98 -18.91 3.18
CA GLY A 76 1.66 -19.99 2.23
C GLY A 76 0.81 -19.56 1.03
N ASN A 77 0.24 -18.36 1.04
CA ASN A 77 -0.70 -17.92 0.02
C ASN A 77 0.02 -17.13 -1.10
N ARG A 78 0.05 -17.69 -2.31
CA ARG A 78 0.66 -17.06 -3.50
C ARG A 78 0.09 -15.67 -3.81
N TYR A 79 -1.22 -15.47 -3.62
CA TYR A 79 -1.86 -14.18 -3.81
C TYR A 79 -1.31 -13.12 -2.84
N PHE A 80 -1.17 -13.47 -1.56
CA PHE A 80 -0.65 -12.58 -0.52
C PHE A 80 0.85 -12.28 -0.72
N LEU A 81 1.63 -13.25 -1.19
CA LEU A 81 3.03 -13.05 -1.55
C LEU A 81 3.18 -12.02 -2.68
N ILE A 82 2.34 -12.09 -3.72
CA ILE A 82 2.34 -11.11 -4.81
C ILE A 82 1.89 -9.75 -4.28
N ALA A 83 0.78 -9.69 -3.54
CA ALA A 83 0.29 -8.44 -2.96
C ALA A 83 1.37 -7.77 -2.09
N ARG A 84 2.10 -8.55 -1.27
CA ARG A 84 3.20 -8.05 -0.43
C ARG A 84 4.35 -7.48 -1.25
N LYS A 85 4.69 -8.10 -2.39
CA LYS A 85 5.71 -7.57 -3.31
C LYS A 85 5.25 -6.25 -3.93
N VAL A 86 4.01 -6.19 -4.42
CA VAL A 86 3.42 -4.96 -4.99
C VAL A 86 3.44 -3.83 -3.95
N VAL A 87 2.99 -4.09 -2.72
CA VAL A 87 3.05 -3.12 -1.60
C VAL A 87 4.48 -2.67 -1.31
N GLY A 88 5.44 -3.59 -1.32
CA GLY A 88 6.85 -3.26 -1.12
C GLY A 88 7.40 -2.31 -2.20
N ILE A 89 7.05 -2.57 -3.47
CA ILE A 89 7.45 -1.71 -4.60
C ILE A 89 6.77 -0.35 -4.48
N GLN A 90 5.47 -0.32 -4.18
CA GLN A 90 4.72 0.93 -4.00
C GLN A 90 5.31 1.77 -2.86
N LEU A 91 5.65 1.18 -1.72
CA LEU A 91 6.33 1.87 -0.61
C LEU A 91 7.73 2.35 -1.00
N GLY A 92 8.51 1.51 -1.70
CA GLY A 92 9.86 1.87 -2.16
C GLY A 92 9.83 3.06 -3.09
N LEU A 93 8.92 3.07 -4.07
CA LEU A 93 8.73 4.19 -4.99
C LEU A 93 8.32 5.46 -4.26
N MET A 94 7.42 5.36 -3.27
CA MET A 94 7.02 6.51 -2.45
C MET A 94 8.24 7.13 -1.75
N LEU A 95 9.05 6.31 -1.09
CA LEU A 95 10.26 6.76 -0.40
C LEU A 95 11.28 7.37 -1.37
N CYS A 96 11.46 6.79 -2.56
CA CYS A 96 12.35 7.38 -3.57
C CYS A 96 11.85 8.75 -4.03
N VAL A 97 10.55 8.91 -4.31
CA VAL A 97 9.96 10.19 -4.72
C VAL A 97 10.08 11.23 -3.60
N GLU A 98 9.88 10.81 -2.34
CA GLU A 98 10.07 11.63 -1.14
C GLU A 98 11.51 12.13 -1.02
N VAL A 99 12.49 11.24 -1.07
CA VAL A 99 13.92 11.60 -0.97
C VAL A 99 14.33 12.55 -2.10
N LEU A 100 13.92 12.27 -3.34
CA LEU A 100 14.22 13.14 -4.48
C LEU A 100 13.56 14.52 -4.34
N SER A 101 12.32 14.56 -3.83
CA SER A 101 11.63 15.83 -3.54
C SER A 101 12.34 16.60 -2.43
N GLY A 102 12.80 15.91 -1.38
CA GLY A 102 13.58 16.51 -0.29
C GLY A 102 14.89 17.12 -0.79
N VAL A 103 15.65 16.40 -1.62
CA VAL A 103 16.87 16.93 -2.25
C VAL A 103 16.58 18.20 -3.05
N ALA A 104 15.48 18.23 -3.80
CA ALA A 104 15.10 19.40 -4.59
C ALA A 104 14.78 20.64 -3.72
N VAL A 105 14.20 20.45 -2.53
CA VAL A 105 13.94 21.55 -1.58
C VAL A 105 15.24 22.18 -1.08
N PHE A 106 16.30 21.40 -0.86
CA PHE A 106 17.60 21.91 -0.42
C PHE A 106 18.46 22.47 -1.56
N ALA A 107 18.28 21.97 -2.79
CA ALA A 107 19.08 22.36 -3.94
C ALA A 107 18.52 23.53 -4.74
N LEU A 108 17.20 23.76 -4.70
CA LEU A 108 16.53 24.78 -5.52
C LEU A 108 16.11 26.01 -4.69
N PRO A 109 16.07 27.21 -5.30
CA PRO A 109 15.45 28.39 -4.70
C PRO A 109 13.98 28.13 -4.34
N SER A 110 13.49 28.76 -3.27
CA SER A 110 12.12 28.57 -2.77
C SER A 110 11.02 28.88 -3.79
N ALA A 111 11.28 29.81 -4.72
CA ALA A 111 10.39 30.12 -5.84
C ALA A 111 10.15 28.92 -6.78
N MET A 112 11.08 27.96 -6.86
CA MET A 112 10.99 26.77 -7.71
C MET A 112 10.39 25.55 -7.00
N TRP A 113 10.23 25.59 -5.67
CA TRP A 113 9.72 24.46 -4.89
C TRP A 113 8.33 23.98 -5.34
N PRO A 114 7.36 24.84 -5.68
CA PRO A 114 6.06 24.38 -6.17
C PRO A 114 6.17 23.60 -7.49
N MET A 115 7.05 24.03 -8.39
CA MET A 115 7.28 23.35 -9.66
C MET A 115 7.96 21.99 -9.44
N ALA A 116 8.98 21.94 -8.58
CA ALA A 116 9.67 20.70 -8.23
C ALA A 116 8.74 19.70 -7.52
N GLY A 117 7.92 20.18 -6.58
CA GLY A 117 6.92 19.37 -5.90
C GLY A 117 5.80 18.89 -6.84
N GLY A 118 5.34 19.75 -7.75
CA GLY A 118 4.36 19.37 -8.77
C GLY A 118 4.90 18.29 -9.71
N ALA A 119 6.13 18.45 -10.21
CA ALA A 119 6.79 17.49 -11.07
C ALA A 119 7.01 16.15 -10.35
N SER A 120 7.45 16.16 -9.09
CA SER A 120 7.68 14.92 -8.33
C SER A 120 6.39 14.18 -8.01
N VAL A 121 5.29 14.90 -7.72
CA VAL A 121 3.96 14.31 -7.55
C VAL A 121 3.49 13.69 -8.86
N PHE A 122 3.64 14.37 -10.00
CA PHE A 122 3.22 13.85 -11.30
C PHE A 122 4.00 12.60 -11.72
N VAL A 123 5.33 12.65 -11.65
CA VAL A 123 6.20 11.50 -11.97
C VAL A 123 5.92 10.33 -11.01
N GLY A 124 5.81 10.61 -9.72
CA GLY A 124 5.45 9.60 -8.73
C GLY A 124 4.12 8.91 -9.04
N PHE A 125 3.09 9.69 -9.39
CA PHE A 125 1.78 9.17 -9.75
C PHE A 125 1.83 8.20 -10.94
N ILE A 126 2.53 8.58 -12.01
CA ILE A 126 2.71 7.71 -13.19
C ILE A 126 3.38 6.39 -12.79
N LEU A 127 4.47 6.46 -12.03
CA LEU A 127 5.18 5.25 -11.59
C LEU A 127 4.29 4.34 -10.73
N HIS A 128 3.51 4.92 -9.81
CA HIS A 128 2.57 4.15 -8.99
C HIS A 128 1.45 3.51 -9.83
N ILE A 129 0.96 4.18 -10.89
CA ILE A 129 -0.01 3.59 -11.83
C ILE A 129 0.61 2.40 -12.56
N LEU A 130 1.83 2.53 -13.08
CA LEU A 130 2.50 1.44 -13.78
C LEU A 130 2.65 0.21 -12.89
N VAL A 131 3.04 0.41 -11.63
CA VAL A 131 3.11 -0.67 -10.63
C VAL A 131 1.72 -1.22 -10.28
N ALA A 132 0.69 -0.40 -10.20
CA ALA A 132 -0.67 -0.83 -9.94
C ALA A 132 -1.22 -1.71 -11.07
N ILE A 133 -0.99 -1.32 -12.32
CA ILE A 133 -1.35 -2.08 -13.52
C ILE A 133 -0.62 -3.42 -13.52
N TRP A 134 0.71 -3.41 -13.37
CA TRP A 134 1.53 -4.62 -13.30
C TRP A 134 1.10 -5.53 -12.15
N GLY A 135 0.87 -4.97 -10.96
CA GLY A 135 0.42 -5.70 -9.78
C GLY A 135 -0.96 -6.32 -9.98
N SER A 136 -1.88 -5.60 -10.63
CA SER A 136 -3.22 -6.10 -10.96
C SER A 136 -3.17 -7.28 -11.91
N PHE A 137 -2.34 -7.24 -12.95
CA PHE A 137 -2.13 -8.38 -13.84
C PHE A 137 -1.57 -9.59 -13.10
N ARG A 138 -0.57 -9.38 -12.23
CA ARG A 138 0.03 -10.45 -11.43
C ARG A 138 -0.96 -11.08 -10.45
N LEU A 139 -1.84 -10.29 -9.83
CA LEU A 139 -2.85 -10.77 -8.89
C LEU A 139 -3.96 -11.55 -9.58
N ARG A 140 -4.41 -11.10 -10.76
CA ARG A 140 -5.40 -11.82 -11.60
C ARG A 140 -4.90 -13.14 -12.17
N ALA A 141 -3.58 -13.30 -12.31
CA ALA A 141 -3.00 -14.55 -12.80
C ALA A 141 -3.00 -15.67 -11.73
N VAL A 142 -3.35 -15.36 -10.48
CA VAL A 142 -3.24 -16.29 -9.34
C VAL A 142 -4.54 -16.45 -8.55
N GLY A 143 -5.41 -15.43 -8.56
CA GLY A 143 -6.76 -15.50 -7.98
C GLY A 143 -7.81 -15.62 -9.07
#